data_AF-A0A822GA23-F1
#
_entry.id   AF-A0A822GA23-F1
#
_cell.length_a   1.000
_cell.length_b   1.000
_cell.length_c   1.000
_cell.angle_alpha   90.00
_cell.angle_beta   90.00
_cell.angle_gamma   90.00
#
_symmetry.space_group_name_H-M   'P 1'
#
loop_
_entity.id
_entity.type
_entity.pdbx_description
1 polymer ?
#
loop_
_entity_poly.entity_id
_entity_poly.type
_entity_poly.pdbx_seq_one_letter_code
_entity_poly.pdbx_strand_id
1 'polypeptide(L)' 'MSIAPEIYGHEDIKKALLLLLVGGIDKSPQGMKVRGNINVCLMGDPGVAKSQLLSYVNRLAQRSQYTTGRGSSG' A
#
# COMPACT_ATOMS: atom_id res chain seq x y z
N MET A 1 6.79 3.50 16.56
CA MET A 1 7.50 2.98 15.37
C MET A 1 6.70 3.46 14.17
N SER A 2 7.10 4.55 13.49
CA SER A 2 6.13 5.35 12.71
C SER A 2 6.36 5.26 11.20
N ILE A 3 5.43 4.61 10.49
CA ILE A 3 5.19 4.86 9.06
C ILE A 3 4.46 6.19 8.94
N ALA A 4 4.96 7.09 8.08
CA ALA A 4 4.43 8.43 7.85
C ALA A 4 4.30 9.26 9.15
N PRO A 5 5.41 9.73 9.74
CA PRO A 5 5.41 10.52 10.98
C PRO A 5 4.69 11.87 10.84
N GLU A 6 4.52 12.36 9.62
CA GLU A 6 3.83 13.62 9.30
C GLU A 6 2.31 13.54 9.47
N ILE A 7 1.74 12.33 9.53
CA ILE A 7 0.29 12.10 9.60
C ILE A 7 -0.05 11.54 10.98
N TYR A 8 -0.82 12.28 11.76
CA TYR A 8 -1.29 11.84 13.07
C TYR A 8 -2.44 10.83 12.93
N GLY A 9 -2.43 9.78 13.76
CA GLY A 9 -3.46 8.75 13.78
C GLY A 9 -3.38 7.75 12.62
N HIS A 10 -4.54 7.15 12.28
CA HIS A 10 -4.68 6.11 11.26
C HIS A 10 -3.78 4.88 11.47
N GLU A 11 -3.61 4.45 12.73
CA GLU A 11 -2.73 3.35 13.12
C GLU A 11 -3.01 2.05 12.36
N ASP A 12 -4.28 1.73 12.11
CA ASP A 12 -4.64 0.50 11.39
C ASP A 12 -4.31 0.59 9.90
N ILE A 13 -4.44 1.78 9.30
CA ILE A 13 -4.01 2.01 7.90
C ILE A 13 -2.49 1.89 7.81
N LYS A 14 -1.75 2.49 8.75
CA LYS A 14 -0.29 2.38 8.80
C LYS A 14 0.18 0.94 8.97
N LYS A 15 -0.48 0.14 9.81
CA LYS A 15 -0.21 -1.31 9.94
C LYS A 15 -0.52 -2.05 8.64
N ALA A 16 -1.64 -1.78 7.98
CA ALA A 16 -1.97 -2.41 6.69
C ALA A 16 -0.94 -2.07 5.61
N LEU A 17 -0.45 -0.83 5.57
CA LEU A 17 0.62 -0.40 4.66
C LEU A 17 1.97 -1.05 5.01
N LEU A 18 2.27 -1.28 6.28
CA LEU A 18 3.44 -2.06 6.69
C LEU A 18 3.36 -3.50 6.17
N LEU A 19 2.20 -4.14 6.34
CA LEU A 19 1.98 -5.50 5.82
C LEU A 19 2.08 -5.54 4.30
N LEU A 20 1.57 -4.52 3.60
CA LEU A 20 1.72 -4.37 2.16
C LEU A 20 3.21 -4.33 1.74
N LEU A 21 4.05 -3.60 2.49
CA LEU A 21 5.50 -3.50 2.23
C LEU A 21 6.25 -4.81 2.49
N VAL A 22 5.87 -5.53 3.53
CA VAL A 22 6.46 -6.85 3.86
C VAL A 22 6.03 -7.91 2.85
N GLY A 23 4.78 -7.84 2.37
CA GLY A 23 4.18 -8.83 1.50
C GLY A 23 3.82 -10.13 2.22
N GLY A 24 3.31 -11.08 1.46
CA GLY A 24 3.00 -12.44 1.93
C GLY A 24 3.80 -13.50 1.17
N ILE A 25 3.59 -14.75 1.56
CA ILE A 25 4.30 -15.90 0.98
C ILE A 25 3.45 -16.49 -0.14
N ASP A 26 4.01 -16.57 -1.35
CA ASP A 26 3.40 -17.31 -2.45
C ASP A 26 3.36 -18.80 -2.13
N LYS A 27 2.21 -19.43 -2.35
CA LYS A 27 2.02 -20.87 -2.11
C LYS A 27 1.63 -21.56 -3.41
N SER A 28 2.16 -22.76 -3.63
CA SER A 28 1.79 -23.56 -4.80
C SER A 28 1.41 -25.01 -4.43
N PRO A 29 0.34 -25.23 -3.66
CA PRO A 29 -0.13 -26.58 -3.38
C PRO A 29 -0.65 -27.20 -4.68
N GLN A 30 -0.10 -28.36 -5.04
CA GLN A 30 -0.60 -29.22 -6.14
C GLN A 30 -0.66 -28.53 -7.52
N GLY A 31 0.33 -27.68 -7.84
CA GLY A 31 0.44 -27.03 -9.15
C GLY A 31 -0.43 -25.78 -9.33
N MET A 32 -1.29 -25.45 -8.37
CA MET A 32 -2.06 -24.20 -8.38
C MET A 32 -1.29 -23.09 -7.65
N LYS A 33 -0.95 -22.00 -8.34
CA LYS A 33 -0.28 -20.83 -7.74
C LYS A 33 -1.28 -19.95 -7.00
N VAL A 34 -1.08 -19.78 -5.70
CA VAL A 34 -1.78 -18.85 -4.83
C VAL A 34 -0.86 -17.67 -4.53
N ARG A 35 -1.27 -16.47 -4.97
CA ARG A 35 -0.52 -15.22 -4.77
C ARG A 35 -0.53 -14.83 -3.28
N GLY A 36 0.64 -14.60 -2.72
CA GLY A 36 0.85 -14.05 -1.39
C GLY A 36 0.85 -12.51 -1.37
N ASN A 37 0.81 -11.87 -2.54
CA ASN A 37 0.80 -10.40 -2.63
C ASN A 37 -0.46 -9.82 -2.00
N ILE A 38 -0.29 -8.78 -1.19
CA ILE A 38 -1.36 -8.03 -0.56
C ILE A 38 -1.73 -6.86 -1.47
N ASN A 39 -3.02 -6.60 -1.65
CA ASN A 39 -3.51 -5.41 -2.35
C ASN A 39 -4.38 -4.60 -1.38
N VAL A 40 -4.06 -3.32 -1.20
CA VAL A 40 -4.80 -2.42 -0.30
C VAL A 40 -5.44 -1.31 -1.11
N CYS A 41 -6.73 -1.06 -0.87
CA CYS A 41 -7.47 0.09 -1.41
C CYS A 41 -7.80 1.05 -0.26
N LEU A 42 -7.49 2.34 -0.43
CA LEU A 42 -7.82 3.37 0.56
C LEU A 42 -9.03 4.18 0.07
N MET A 43 -10.16 4.04 0.77
CA MET A 43 -11.36 4.86 0.57
C MET A 43 -11.62 5.78 1.76
N GLY A 44 -12.29 6.90 1.53
CA GLY A 44 -12.65 7.87 2.57
C GLY A 44 -12.90 9.26 2.02
N ASP A 45 -13.06 10.24 2.90
CA ASP A 45 -13.35 11.62 2.54
C ASP A 45 -12.14 12.37 1.96
N PRO A 46 -12.36 13.45 1.19
CA PRO A 46 -11.30 14.40 0.85
C PRO A 46 -10.73 15.03 2.13
N GLY A 47 -9.39 15.19 2.19
CA GLY A 47 -8.71 15.81 3.33
C GLY A 47 -8.07 14.85 4.34
N VAL A 48 -8.34 13.54 4.27
CA VAL A 48 -7.77 12.54 5.22
C VAL A 48 -6.37 12.04 4.84
N ALA A 49 -5.57 12.88 4.18
CA ALA A 49 -4.16 12.65 3.82
C ALA A 49 -3.82 11.33 3.05
N LYS A 50 -4.82 10.65 2.45
CA LYS A 50 -4.65 9.40 1.68
C LYS A 50 -3.53 9.47 0.63
N SER A 51 -3.48 10.55 -0.16
CA SER A 51 -2.45 10.72 -1.19
C SER A 51 -1.05 10.87 -0.61
N GLN A 52 -0.91 11.53 0.56
CA GLN A 52 0.37 11.64 1.25
C GLN A 52 0.83 10.29 1.80
N LEU A 53 -0.08 9.48 2.38
CA LEU A 53 0.23 8.11 2.79
C LEU A 53 0.75 7.27 1.63
N LEU A 54 0.08 7.31 0.48
CA LEU A 54 0.49 6.58 -0.72
C LEU A 54 1.84 7.07 -1.26
N SER A 55 2.09 8.39 -1.27
CA SER A 55 3.37 8.96 -1.67
C SER A 55 4.50 8.53 -0.74
N TYR A 56 4.25 8.49 0.57
CA TYR A 56 5.23 8.04 1.56
C TYR A 56 5.58 6.56 1.39
N VAL A 57 4.59 5.69 1.24
CA VAL A 57 4.80 4.26 0.98
C VAL A 57 5.55 4.06 -0.34
N ASN A 58 5.24 4.85 -1.37
CA ASN A 58 5.94 4.81 -2.65
C ASN A 58 7.42 5.26 -2.55
N ARG A 59 7.79 6.05 -1.55
CA ARG A 59 9.21 6.38 -1.29
C ARG A 59 9.93 5.27 -0.53
N LEU A 60 9.21 4.53 0.31
CA LEU A 60 9.78 3.43 1.09
C LEU A 60 9.93 2.13 0.30
N ALA A 61 9.00 1.83 -0.61
CA ALA A 61 9.04 0.62 -1.40
C ALA A 61 10.10 0.69 -2.51
N GLN A 62 11.00 -0.28 -2.55
CA GLN A 62 12.13 -0.31 -3.51
C GLN A 62 11.68 -0.40 -4.99
N ARG A 63 10.47 -0.88 -5.26
CA ARG A 63 9.93 -1.09 -6.62
C ARG A 63 8.49 -0.58 -6.78
N SER A 64 8.15 0.56 -6.18
CA SER A 64 6.82 1.15 -6.35
C SER A 64 6.80 2.20 -7.45
N GLN A 65 5.66 2.29 -8.14
CA GLN A 65 5.33 3.41 -9.01
C GLN A 65 4.07 4.08 -8.50
N TYR A 66 4.14 5.40 -8.34
CA TYR A 66 2.98 6.23 -8.03
C TYR A 66 2.39 6.77 -9.33
N THR A 67 1.14 6.42 -9.60
CA THR A 67 0.40 6.88 -10.79
C THR A 67 -0.96 7.43 -10.38
N THR A 68 -1.53 8.29 -11.23
CA THR A 68 -2.88 8.82 -11.03
C THR A 68 -3.78 8.32 -12.15
N GLY A 69 -4.99 7.90 -11.80
CA GLY A 69 -5.93 7.29 -12.76
C GLY A 69 -6.39 8.22 -13.88
N ARG A 70 -6.25 9.55 -13.74
CA ARG A 70 -6.50 10.50 -14.83
C ARG A 70 -5.32 10.67 -15.79
N GLY A 71 -4.10 10.39 -15.34
CA GLY A 71 -2.88 10.55 -16.14
C GLY A 71 -2.42 9.27 -16.83
N SER A 72 -3.03 8.12 -16.50
CA SER A 72 -2.74 6.84 -17.12
C SER A 72 -3.74 6.55 -18.24
N SER A 73 -3.30 6.60 -19.49
CA SER A 73 -4.02 6.05 -20.63
C SER A 73 -3.61 4.59 -20.80
N GLY A 74 -4.60 3.70 -20.96
CA GLY A 74 -4.40 2.29 -21.30
C GLY A 74 -4.41 2.06 -22.80
#